data_AF-A0A6M8N4Z7-F1
#
_entry.id   AF-A0A6M8N4Z7-F1
#
_cell.length_a   1.000
_cell.length_b   1.000
_cell.length_c   1.000
_cell.angle_alpha   90.00
_cell.angle_beta   90.00
_cell.angle_gamma   90.00
#
_symmetry.space_group_name_H-M   'P 1'
#
loop_
_entity.id
_entity.type
_entity.pdbx_description
1 polymer ?
#
loop_
_entity_poly.entity_id
_entity_poly.type
_entity_poly.pdbx_seq_one_letter_code
_entity_poly.pdbx_strand_id
1 'polypeptide(L)'
;MNNSIKKSYLFFSKDGYTYDKSHNQTNNMQILGSGMGKNFNEAFKDFKKNQSYLLSFDYENVMAVKTVGKFITNIKLKGGK
;
A
#
# COMPACT_ATOMS: atom_id res chain seq x y z
N MET A 1 15.14 -8.75 -25.58
CA MET A 1 14.87 -8.95 -24.13
C MET A 1 13.50 -8.36 -23.83
N ASN A 2 12.50 -9.17 -23.47
CA ASN A 2 11.18 -8.67 -23.07
C ASN A 2 11.34 -7.92 -21.74
N ASN A 3 11.41 -6.59 -21.80
CA ASN A 3 11.38 -5.75 -20.62
C ASN A 3 9.95 -5.76 -20.09
N SER A 4 9.57 -6.83 -19.38
CA SER A 4 8.26 -6.94 -18.77
C SER A 4 8.14 -5.85 -17.71
N ILE A 5 7.44 -4.77 -18.05
CA ILE A 5 7.22 -3.63 -17.17
C ILE A 5 6.53 -4.14 -15.90
N LYS A 6 7.23 -4.08 -14.77
CA LYS A 6 6.65 -4.38 -13.46
C LYS A 6 5.56 -3.36 -13.17
N LYS A 7 4.42 -3.84 -12.67
CA LYS A 7 3.28 -3.04 -12.24
C LYS A 7 3.38 -2.87 -10.72
N SER A 8 3.12 -1.67 -10.24
CA SER A 8 3.02 -1.40 -8.80
C SER A 8 1.57 -1.46 -8.33
N TYR A 9 1.40 -1.92 -7.11
CA TYR A 9 0.12 -2.00 -6.42
C TYR A 9 0.27 -1.37 -5.03
N LEU A 10 -0.73 -0.60 -4.62
CA LEU A 10 -0.87 -0.13 -3.24
C LEU A 10 -1.88 -1.03 -2.54
N PHE A 11 -1.50 -1.54 -1.36
CA PHE A 11 -2.33 -2.38 -0.51
C PHE A 11 -2.81 -1.56 0.69
N PHE A 12 -4.09 -1.70 1.03
CA PHE A 12 -4.72 -0.97 2.12
C PHE A 12 -5.85 -1.79 2.73
N SER A 13 -6.22 -1.47 3.96
CA SER A 13 -7.34 -2.08 4.67
C SER A 13 -8.23 -1.01 5.28
N LYS A 14 -9.52 -1.34 5.43
CA LYS A 14 -10.48 -0.57 6.22
C LYS A 14 -10.67 -1.13 7.62
N ASP A 15 -10.00 -2.22 7.95
CA ASP A 15 -10.14 -2.89 9.23
C ASP A 15 -9.49 -2.06 10.33
N GLY A 16 -9.96 -2.24 11.56
CA GLY A 16 -9.51 -1.48 12.72
C GLY A 16 -10.30 -0.20 12.97
N TYR A 17 -10.21 0.28 14.21
CA TYR A 17 -10.88 1.49 14.67
C TYR A 17 -9.95 2.70 14.57
N THR A 18 -10.48 3.85 14.18
CA THR A 18 -9.77 5.13 14.16
C THR A 18 -10.68 6.20 14.75
N TYR A 19 -10.07 7.15 15.47
CA TYR A 19 -10.79 8.21 16.18
C TYR A 19 -10.22 9.58 15.81
N ASP A 20 -11.08 10.60 15.82
CA ASP A 20 -10.66 12.00 15.72
C ASP A 20 -10.07 12.50 17.05
N LYS A 21 -9.61 13.77 17.09
CA LYS A 21 -9.07 14.38 18.32
C LYS A 21 -10.09 14.52 19.45
N SER A 22 -11.38 14.45 19.14
CA SER A 22 -12.50 14.51 20.08
C SER A 22 -12.99 13.12 20.49
N HIS A 23 -12.26 12.05 20.13
CA HIS A 23 -12.61 10.66 20.39
C HIS A 23 -13.89 10.17 19.71
N ASN A 24 -14.32 10.82 18.63
CA ASN A 24 -15.39 10.28 17.79
C ASN A 24 -14.80 9.25 16.83
N GLN A 25 -15.44 8.08 16.73
CA GLN A 25 -15.05 7.09 15.74
C GLN A 25 -15.23 7.66 14.32
N THR A 26 -14.24 7.45 13.46
CA THR A 26 -14.24 7.93 12.08
C THR A 26 -13.82 6.83 11.11
N ASN A 27 -13.96 7.11 9.81
CA ASN A 27 -13.59 6.18 8.75
C ASN A 27 -12.09 5.90 8.76
N ASN A 28 -11.73 4.63 8.68
CA ASN A 28 -10.35 4.19 8.54
C ASN A 28 -10.06 3.75 7.10
N MET A 29 -8.90 4.16 6.59
CA MET A 29 -8.30 3.59 5.40
C MET A 29 -6.79 3.58 5.63
N GLN A 30 -6.30 2.45 6.12
CA GLN A 30 -4.91 2.27 6.48
C GLN A 30 -4.13 1.78 5.27
N ILE A 31 -3.13 2.55 4.84
CA ILE A 31 -2.15 2.10 3.85
C ILE A 31 -1.23 1.09 4.51
N LEU A 32 -1.21 -0.13 3.98
CA LEU A 32 -0.38 -1.23 4.49
C LEU A 32 0.98 -1.29 3.80
N GLY A 33 1.07 -0.75 2.58
CA GLY A 33 2.31 -0.67 1.82
C GLY A 33 2.09 -0.94 0.35
N SER A 34 3.17 -1.24 -0.36
CA SER A 34 3.16 -1.49 -1.80
C SER A 34 3.84 -2.80 -2.16
N GLY A 35 3.52 -3.31 -3.34
CA GLY A 35 4.23 -4.43 -3.96
C GLY A 35 4.37 -4.25 -5.47
N MET A 36 5.41 -4.86 -6.05
CA MET A 36 5.70 -4.79 -7.48
C MET A 36 5.78 -6.18 -8.13
N GLY A 37 5.19 -6.33 -9.31
CA GLY A 37 5.23 -7.59 -10.05
C GLY A 37 4.70 -7.48 -11.47
N LYS A 38 4.91 -8.50 -12.31
CA LYS A 38 4.39 -8.51 -13.68
C LYS A 38 2.85 -8.60 -13.71
N ASN A 39 2.28 -9.15 -12.63
CA ASN A 39 0.86 -9.34 -12.38
C ASN A 39 0.57 -9.14 -10.88
N PHE A 40 -0.71 -9.19 -10.49
CA PHE A 40 -1.16 -9.01 -9.11
C PHE A 40 -0.54 -10.04 -8.15
N ASN A 41 -0.47 -11.32 -8.54
CA ASN A 41 0.04 -12.38 -7.68
C ASN A 41 1.52 -12.18 -7.32
N GLU A 42 2.35 -11.79 -8.29
CA GLU A 42 3.74 -11.44 -8.04
C GLU A 42 3.86 -10.22 -7.13
N ALA A 43 3.05 -9.18 -7.37
CA ALA A 43 3.05 -7.98 -6.53
C ALA A 43 2.59 -8.27 -5.10
N PHE A 44 1.62 -9.18 -4.91
CA PHE A 44 1.17 -9.58 -3.59
C PHE A 44 2.21 -10.42 -2.84
N LYS A 45 2.94 -11.30 -3.54
CA LYS A 45 4.09 -12.01 -2.95
C LYS A 45 5.19 -11.03 -2.51
N ASP A 46 5.50 -10.04 -3.34
CA ASP A 46 6.46 -8.99 -3.02
C ASP A 46 5.99 -8.17 -1.80
N PHE A 47 4.72 -7.77 -1.76
CA PHE A 47 4.11 -7.09 -0.61
C PHE A 47 4.23 -7.93 0.68
N LYS A 48 3.82 -9.21 0.68
CA LYS A 48 3.92 -10.07 1.87
C LYS A 48 5.36 -10.25 2.35
N LYS A 49 6.33 -10.31 1.43
CA LYS A 49 7.74 -10.40 1.79
C LYS A 49 8.24 -9.12 2.46
N ASN A 50 7.91 -7.97 1.88
CA ASN A 50 8.43 -6.67 2.32
C ASN A 50 7.66 -6.09 3.52
N GLN A 51 6.42 -6.52 3.72
CA GLN A 51 5.53 -6.11 4.82
C GLN A 51 5.19 -7.31 5.73
N SER A 52 6.14 -8.23 5.92
CA SER A 52 5.91 -9.48 6.64
C SER A 52 5.46 -9.31 8.09
N TYR A 53 5.77 -8.17 8.71
CA TYR A 53 5.27 -7.83 10.04
C TYR A 53 3.73 -7.78 10.10
N LEU A 54 3.06 -7.48 8.99
CA LEU A 54 1.58 -7.45 8.94
C LEU A 54 0.96 -8.85 9.14
N LEU A 55 1.73 -9.93 8.97
CA LEU A 55 1.25 -11.29 9.15
C LEU A 55 0.97 -11.64 10.62
N SER A 56 1.43 -10.83 11.57
CA SER A 56 1.09 -10.99 12.99
C SER A 56 -0.22 -10.29 13.38
N PHE A 57 -0.87 -9.58 12.45
CA PHE A 57 -2.12 -8.86 12.68
C PHE A 57 -3.28 -9.56 12.00
N ASP A 58 -4.48 -9.40 12.55
CA ASP A 58 -5.69 -10.03 12.06
C ASP A 58 -6.44 -9.10 11.08
N TYR A 59 -5.84 -8.89 9.91
CA TYR A 59 -6.50 -8.18 8.81
C TYR A 59 -7.31 -9.15 7.98
N GLU A 60 -8.63 -8.96 7.93
CA GLU A 60 -9.54 -9.77 7.15
C GLU A 60 -9.61 -9.27 5.69
N ASN A 61 -9.66 -7.94 5.52
CA ASN A 61 -9.92 -7.31 4.23
C ASN A 61 -8.73 -6.47 3.77
N VAL A 62 -7.84 -7.07 2.99
CA VAL A 62 -6.76 -6.36 2.29
C VAL A 62 -7.17 -6.13 0.83
N MET A 63 -7.30 -4.86 0.46
CA MET A 63 -7.63 -4.41 -0.89
C MET A 63 -6.37 -3.92 -1.60
N ALA A 64 -6.38 -3.95 -2.94
CA ALA A 64 -5.27 -3.46 -3.74
C ALA A 64 -5.75 -2.62 -4.92
N VAL A 65 -5.06 -1.51 -5.18
CA VAL A 65 -5.23 -0.71 -6.40
C VAL A 65 -3.99 -0.79 -7.25
N LYS A 66 -4.16 -1.07 -8.54
CA LYS A 66 -3.07 -1.04 -9.52
C LYS A 66 -2.77 0.40 -9.90
N THR A 67 -1.50 0.74 -9.88
CA THR A 67 -1.04 2.05 -10.36
C THR A 67 -0.83 1.99 -11.87
N VAL A 68 -1.42 2.92 -12.63
CA VAL A 68 -1.33 2.96 -14.10
C VAL A 68 -0.21 3.86 -14.64
N GLY A 69 0.58 4.50 -13.76
CA GLY A 69 1.70 5.37 -14.11
C GLY A 69 2.72 5.53 -12.97
N LYS A 70 3.61 6.54 -13.03
CA LYS A 70 4.52 6.88 -11.92
C LYS A 70 3.67 7.27 -10.70
N PHE A 71 3.55 6.34 -9.75
CA PHE A 71 2.66 6.46 -8.61
C PHE A 71 3.16 7.42 -7.52
N ILE A 72 4.47 7.48 -7.32
CA ILE A 72 5.09 8.32 -6.30
C ILE A 72 6.00 9.32 -7.00
N THR A 73 5.55 10.56 -7.08
CA THR A 73 6.45 11.69 -7.27
C THR A 73 6.94 12.04 -5.86
N ASN A 74 8.23 11.86 -5.59
CA ASN A 74 8.81 12.33 -4.33
C ASN A 74 8.79 13.87 -4.35
N ILE A 75 7.73 14.46 -3.78
CA ILE A 75 7.60 15.90 -3.64
C ILE A 75 8.36 16.30 -2.38
N LYS A 76 9.48 17.01 -2.51
CA LYS A 76 10.16 17.60 -1.36
C LYS A 76 9.38 18.84 -0.93
N LEU A 77 8.90 18.86 0.32
CA LEU A 77 8.16 20.01 0.88
C LEU A 77 9.04 21.26 1.05
N LYS A 78 10.36 21.10 1.13
CA LYS A 78 11.32 22.20 1.03
C LYS A 78 12.29 21.92 -0.12
N GLY A 79 12.33 22.83 -1.10
CA GLY A 79 13.38 22.86 -2.09
C GLY A 79 14.74 22.92 -1.38
N GLY A 80 15.66 22.05 -1.78
CA GLY A 80 17.05 22.26 -1.44
C GLY A 80 17.45 23.64 -1.95
N LYS A 81 18.20 24.39 -1.14
CA LYS A 81 19.14 25.33 -1.71
C LYS A 81 20.18 24.56 -2.51
#